data_AF-A0A3D3QAR7-F1
#
_entry.id   AF-A0A3D3QAR7-F1
#
_cell.length_a   1.000
_cell.length_b   1.000
_cell.length_c   1.000
_cell.angle_alpha   90.00
_cell.angle_beta   90.00
_cell.angle_gamma   90.00
#
_symmetry.space_group_name_H-M   'P 1'
#
loop_
_entity.id
_entity.type
_entity.pdbx_description
1 polymer ?
#
loop_
_entity_poly.entity_id
_entity_poly.type
_entity_poly.pdbx_seq_one_letter_code
_entity_poly.pdbx_strand_id
1 'polypeptide(L)'
;MTKGKRKRRTGDGSSRAGPTGVTSAKPGASGKPAGGAPSSSSAPRTGPAGSPAGSGAARGTALPRRTTGKGSANGPRQRTVLPEPAPTPPRFLVSLARGATVAGSSPALLVLAFVMLLLLWLTYSVSGVVRVASPGVMAQLEALAPLHSLLDVQFYIVANRVFTSLVSLALVVLLLFLRTTLTTLSIALIVERFAEPRPWREELRAAFARALATFRTVLAIEAMFLMLVFLVPTVLGAILGQLGAILALIAGMFFLVYAPVVAVTEGLGLAASVRTAIRAARLPGPWHLLFVFGYLSLAIFLITASSTSAAAATATPSLLVWAYAMFTTFLHLGVLAAFVYRWLAVRTGVFALMSTPKVKSTKERRLPMLRP
;
A
#
# COMPACT_ATOMS: atom_id res chain seq x y z
N MET A 1 11.66 -60.11 -4.15
CA MET A 1 11.62 -60.38 -2.70
C MET A 1 13.02 -60.23 -2.14
N THR A 2 13.31 -59.14 -1.44
CA THR A 2 14.59 -58.95 -0.75
C THR A 2 14.36 -58.13 0.51
N LYS A 3 14.43 -58.82 1.65
CA LYS A 3 14.41 -58.27 3.00
C LYS A 3 15.77 -57.64 3.31
N GLY A 4 15.76 -56.45 3.92
CA GLY A 4 16.97 -55.80 4.43
C GLY A 4 16.65 -54.88 5.61
N LYS A 5 16.27 -55.46 6.75
CA LYS A 5 16.19 -54.75 8.04
C LYS A 5 17.59 -54.31 8.45
N ARG A 6 17.80 -53.02 8.73
CA ARG A 6 18.92 -52.58 9.58
C ARG A 6 18.47 -51.55 10.60
N LYS A 7 18.59 -51.96 11.86
CA LYS A 7 18.26 -51.31 13.12
C LYS A 7 19.57 -50.81 13.73
N ARG A 8 19.68 -49.54 14.11
CA ARG A 8 20.69 -49.00 15.05
C ARG A 8 20.14 -47.70 15.64
N ARG A 9 19.79 -47.71 16.94
CA ARG A 9 20.58 -47.26 18.12
C ARG A 9 20.44 -45.74 18.32
N THR A 10 19.57 -45.33 19.25
CA THR A 10 19.89 -44.93 20.65
C THR A 10 20.77 -43.69 20.74
N GLY A 11 20.11 -42.57 21.05
CA GLY A 11 20.71 -41.40 21.68
C GLY A 11 19.77 -40.97 22.80
N ASP A 12 20.12 -41.36 24.03
CA ASP A 12 19.55 -40.88 25.27
C ASP A 12 19.84 -39.38 25.44
N GLY A 13 18.81 -38.62 25.81
CA GLY A 13 18.88 -37.18 26.05
C GLY A 13 17.89 -36.78 27.13
N SER A 14 18.06 -37.36 28.32
CA SER A 14 17.43 -36.96 29.57
C SER A 14 17.86 -35.55 29.96
N SER A 15 16.90 -34.66 30.24
CA SER A 15 17.06 -33.59 31.24
C SER A 15 15.72 -32.95 31.65
N ARG A 16 15.37 -33.25 32.91
CA ARG A 16 14.66 -32.40 33.89
C ARG A 16 13.22 -31.96 33.59
N ALA A 17 12.30 -32.81 34.01
CA ALA A 17 11.05 -32.38 34.64
C ALA A 17 11.26 -32.32 36.17
N GLY A 18 11.00 -31.17 36.78
CA GLY A 18 10.91 -31.01 38.24
C GLY A 18 9.44 -30.96 38.66
N PRO A 19 9.01 -31.74 39.66
CA PRO A 19 7.63 -31.72 40.15
C PRO A 19 7.49 -31.06 41.53
N THR A 20 6.22 -30.82 41.91
CA THR A 20 5.68 -30.58 43.26
C THR A 20 6.12 -29.29 43.97
N GLY A 21 5.30 -28.53 44.69
CA GLY A 21 3.90 -28.50 45.13
C GLY A 21 3.77 -27.16 45.91
N VAL A 22 2.66 -26.65 46.42
CA VAL A 22 1.80 -27.14 47.50
C VAL A 22 0.93 -25.92 47.91
N THR A 23 -0.39 -26.13 47.98
CA THR A 23 -1.45 -25.52 48.83
C THR A 23 -1.42 -24.02 49.24
N SER A 24 -2.56 -23.34 49.12
CA SER A 24 -3.49 -23.12 50.25
C SER A 24 -4.60 -22.12 49.95
N ALA A 25 -5.77 -22.43 50.48
CA ALA A 25 -7.01 -21.65 50.44
C ALA A 25 -7.04 -20.52 51.47
N LYS A 26 -7.80 -19.44 51.19
CA LYS A 26 -8.93 -19.02 52.03
C LYS A 26 -9.74 -17.84 51.41
N PRO A 27 -11.03 -17.68 51.83
CA PRO A 27 -12.00 -16.73 51.30
C PRO A 27 -12.22 -15.51 52.22
N GLY A 28 -12.85 -14.46 51.69
CA GLY A 28 -13.44 -13.34 52.43
C GLY A 28 -13.99 -12.31 51.44
N ALA A 29 -15.31 -12.18 51.26
CA ALA A 29 -16.29 -11.53 52.13
C ALA A 29 -16.49 -10.04 51.81
N SER A 30 -17.76 -9.70 51.55
CA SER A 30 -18.47 -8.46 51.87
C SER A 30 -17.99 -7.12 51.30
N GLY A 31 -18.90 -6.42 50.61
CA GLY A 31 -18.80 -4.98 50.41
C GLY A 31 -19.78 -4.38 49.41
N LYS A 32 -21.09 -4.40 49.70
CA LYS A 32 -22.10 -3.54 49.09
C LYS A 32 -22.32 -2.36 50.04
N PRO A 33 -22.29 -1.11 49.59
CA PRO A 33 -23.50 -0.26 49.61
C PRO A 33 -23.60 0.56 48.30
N ALA A 34 -24.75 0.78 47.65
CA ALA A 34 -25.99 1.45 48.06
C ALA A 34 -25.81 2.94 48.43
N GLY A 35 -26.32 3.82 47.55
CA GLY A 35 -26.86 5.14 47.93
C GLY A 35 -26.04 6.36 47.52
N GLY A 36 -26.62 7.23 46.68
CA GLY A 36 -26.09 8.56 46.41
C GLY A 36 -26.62 9.18 45.12
N ALA A 37 -27.87 9.64 45.16
CA ALA A 37 -28.58 10.33 44.09
C ALA A 37 -28.15 11.83 43.98
N PRO A 38 -28.72 12.64 43.06
CA PRO A 38 -28.00 13.62 42.25
C PRO A 38 -28.11 15.06 42.74
N SER A 39 -27.22 15.94 42.26
CA SER A 39 -27.49 17.38 42.22
C SER A 39 -26.67 18.11 41.15
N SER A 40 -27.41 18.83 40.28
CA SER A 40 -27.21 20.25 39.91
C SER A 40 -25.86 20.69 39.33
N SER A 41 -25.72 21.59 38.36
CA SER A 41 -26.52 22.74 37.97
C SER A 41 -25.86 23.32 36.71
N SER A 42 -26.70 23.78 35.77
CA SER A 42 -26.61 25.03 35.02
C SER A 42 -25.24 25.56 34.57
N ALA A 43 -25.06 25.70 33.25
CA ALA A 43 -24.92 27.03 32.63
C ALA A 43 -24.84 26.91 31.08
N PRO A 44 -25.80 27.48 30.34
CA PRO A 44 -25.65 27.76 28.92
C PRO A 44 -25.00 29.14 28.74
N ARG A 45 -23.91 29.21 27.97
CA ARG A 45 -23.30 30.49 27.56
C ARG A 45 -23.82 30.89 26.19
N THR A 46 -24.94 31.62 26.19
CA THR A 46 -25.38 32.49 25.09
C THR A 46 -24.72 33.85 25.26
N GLY A 47 -24.01 34.31 24.23
CA GLY A 47 -23.47 35.67 24.12
C GLY A 47 -23.80 36.20 22.72
N PRO A 48 -24.61 37.26 22.60
CA PRO A 48 -25.01 37.83 21.32
C PRO A 48 -24.13 39.02 20.90
N ALA A 49 -24.26 39.34 19.60
CA ALA A 49 -24.25 40.67 19.02
C ALA A 49 -22.96 41.53 19.03
N GLY A 50 -22.54 41.85 17.80
CA GLY A 50 -22.51 43.25 17.37
C GLY A 50 -21.13 43.92 17.29
N SER A 51 -20.65 44.13 16.06
CA SER A 51 -20.20 45.46 15.59
C SER A 51 -19.88 45.40 14.09
N PRO A 52 -20.61 46.15 13.24
CA PRO A 52 -20.17 46.52 11.91
C PRO A 52 -19.43 47.87 11.93
N ALA A 53 -18.85 48.20 10.78
CA ALA A 53 -18.34 49.51 10.36
C ALA A 53 -16.91 49.90 10.79
N GLY A 54 -16.13 50.30 9.79
CA GLY A 54 -14.80 50.85 9.97
C GLY A 54 -14.02 51.00 8.67
N SER A 55 -14.59 51.66 7.66
CA SER A 55 -13.84 52.25 6.56
C SER A 55 -12.84 53.26 7.10
N GLY A 56 -11.58 53.20 6.66
CA GLY A 56 -10.57 54.18 7.08
C GLY A 56 -9.28 54.05 6.29
N ALA A 57 -9.32 54.49 5.03
CA ALA A 57 -8.12 54.87 4.31
C ALA A 57 -7.48 56.08 5.00
N ALA A 58 -6.23 55.96 5.44
CA ALA A 58 -5.41 57.13 5.76
C ALA A 58 -3.94 56.82 5.44
N ARG A 59 -3.55 57.39 4.32
CA ARG A 59 -2.22 57.59 3.77
C ARG A 59 -1.42 58.46 4.74
N GLY A 60 -0.28 57.96 5.23
CA GLY A 60 0.57 58.70 6.16
C GLY A 60 2.03 58.31 6.01
N THR A 61 2.68 58.93 5.02
CA THR A 61 4.14 59.05 4.93
C THR A 61 4.69 59.82 6.13
N ALA A 62 5.52 59.18 6.95
CA ALA A 62 6.40 59.85 7.89
C ALA A 62 7.72 59.09 8.04
N LEU A 63 8.79 59.88 8.03
CA LEU A 63 10.22 59.57 7.91
C LEU A 63 10.81 58.72 9.04
N PRO A 64 12.00 58.10 8.83
CA PRO A 64 12.59 57.16 9.77
C PRO A 64 13.19 57.86 11.00
N ARG A 65 12.68 57.53 12.18
CA ARG A 65 13.29 57.89 13.47
C ARG A 65 14.51 57.02 13.73
N ARG A 66 15.69 57.63 13.60
CA ARG A 66 17.00 57.03 13.87
C ARG A 66 17.19 56.88 15.38
N THR A 67 16.90 55.69 15.91
CA THR A 67 17.26 55.31 17.29
C THR A 67 18.60 54.60 17.28
N THR A 68 19.65 55.31 17.70
CA THR A 68 20.95 54.73 18.09
C THR A 68 20.78 53.97 19.40
N GLY A 69 20.33 52.71 19.30
CA GLY A 69 20.31 51.74 20.38
C GLY A 69 21.65 51.03 20.50
N LYS A 70 22.47 51.50 21.44
CA LYS A 70 23.61 50.76 22.00
C LYS A 70 23.04 49.64 22.88
N GLY A 71 23.44 48.40 22.62
CA GLY A 71 23.20 47.29 23.55
C GLY A 71 22.18 46.28 23.06
N SER A 72 22.66 45.21 22.43
CA SER A 72 22.39 43.83 22.84
C SER A 72 23.15 42.91 21.90
N ALA A 73 24.31 42.44 22.36
CA ALA A 73 25.07 41.37 21.71
C ALA A 73 24.39 39.99 21.88
N ASN A 74 23.07 39.96 22.07
CA ASN A 74 22.25 38.76 21.90
C ASN A 74 21.72 38.77 20.46
N GLY A 75 22.62 38.55 19.50
CA GLY A 75 22.19 38.11 18.18
C GLY A 75 21.30 36.87 18.38
N PRO A 76 20.17 36.75 17.67
CA PRO A 76 19.35 35.55 17.76
C PRO A 76 20.27 34.40 17.44
N ARG A 77 20.55 33.55 18.45
CA ARG A 77 21.16 32.24 18.24
C ARG A 77 20.30 31.63 17.14
N GLN A 78 20.84 31.62 15.91
CA GLN A 78 20.32 30.79 14.84
C GLN A 78 20.39 29.41 15.43
N ARG A 79 19.26 28.96 15.97
CA ARG A 79 19.07 27.63 16.48
C ARG A 79 19.37 26.80 15.26
N THR A 80 20.57 26.21 15.23
CA THR A 80 21.00 25.29 14.18
C THR A 80 19.95 24.20 14.22
N VAL A 81 18.93 24.32 13.36
CA VAL A 81 17.88 23.32 13.23
C VAL A 81 18.65 22.14 12.68
N LEU A 82 19.04 21.24 13.58
CA LEU A 82 19.66 19.97 13.21
C LEU A 82 18.77 19.36 12.12
N PRO A 83 19.34 18.94 10.98
CA PRO A 83 18.57 18.34 9.91
C PRO A 83 17.67 17.27 10.50
N GLU A 84 16.36 17.44 10.37
CA GLU A 84 15.40 16.45 10.83
C GLU A 84 15.79 15.11 10.17
N PRO A 85 15.98 14.03 10.96
CA PRO A 85 16.45 12.77 10.42
C PRO A 85 15.52 12.33 9.27
N ALA A 86 16.12 11.94 8.15
CA ALA A 86 15.39 11.58 6.96
C ALA A 86 14.30 10.55 7.30
N PRO A 87 13.08 10.68 6.73
CA PRO A 87 11.98 9.77 7.00
C PRO A 87 12.42 8.34 6.66
N THR A 88 12.52 7.48 7.66
CA THR A 88 12.86 6.07 7.45
C THR A 88 11.59 5.25 7.31
N PRO A 89 11.51 4.37 6.31
CA PRO A 89 10.33 3.52 6.15
C PRO A 89 10.21 2.56 7.35
N PRO A 90 8.97 2.21 7.77
CA PRO A 90 8.78 1.33 8.92
C PRO A 90 9.34 -0.07 8.65
N ARG A 91 9.58 -0.84 9.71
CA ARG A 91 10.11 -2.21 9.62
C ARG A 91 9.15 -3.13 8.85
N PHE A 92 9.72 -4.15 8.19
CA PHE A 92 8.99 -5.11 7.35
C PHE A 92 7.82 -5.76 8.12
N LEU A 93 8.11 -6.40 9.25
CA LEU A 93 7.11 -7.17 10.02
C LEU A 93 6.00 -6.28 10.59
N VAL A 94 6.33 -5.05 11.03
CA VAL A 94 5.33 -4.11 11.55
C VAL A 94 4.36 -3.68 10.45
N SER A 95 4.90 -3.40 9.25
CA SER A 95 4.07 -3.02 8.09
C SER A 95 3.13 -4.16 7.71
N LEU A 96 3.66 -5.39 7.65
CA LEU A 96 2.88 -6.58 7.28
C LEU A 96 1.83 -6.92 8.33
N ALA A 97 2.17 -6.88 9.63
CA ALA A 97 1.23 -7.12 10.71
C ALA A 97 0.08 -6.12 10.68
N ARG A 98 0.39 -4.82 10.56
CA ARG A 98 -0.63 -3.77 10.42
C ARG A 98 -1.50 -3.97 9.19
N GLY A 99 -0.90 -4.30 8.04
CA GLY A 99 -1.62 -4.58 6.82
C GLY A 99 -2.57 -5.77 6.93
N ALA A 100 -2.10 -6.89 7.48
CA ALA A 100 -2.90 -8.09 7.71
C ALA A 100 -4.04 -7.86 8.73
N THR A 101 -3.79 -7.09 9.80
CA THR A 101 -4.84 -6.71 10.75
C THR A 101 -5.91 -5.86 10.08
N VAL A 102 -5.54 -4.88 9.24
CA VAL A 102 -6.53 -4.05 8.52
C VAL A 102 -7.35 -4.88 7.53
N ALA A 103 -6.69 -5.74 6.74
CA ALA A 103 -7.38 -6.62 5.81
C ALA A 103 -8.35 -7.58 6.54
N GLY A 104 -7.94 -8.16 7.67
CA GLY A 104 -8.74 -9.14 8.41
C GLY A 104 -9.86 -8.54 9.28
N SER A 105 -9.73 -7.28 9.68
CA SER A 105 -10.73 -6.57 10.50
C SER A 105 -11.78 -5.81 9.69
N SER A 106 -11.69 -5.81 8.35
CA SER A 106 -12.62 -5.11 7.47
C SER A 106 -13.47 -6.09 6.65
N PRO A 107 -14.71 -6.39 7.10
CA PRO A 107 -15.62 -7.23 6.33
C PRO A 107 -15.90 -6.70 4.92
N ALA A 108 -15.94 -5.36 4.76
CA ALA A 108 -16.15 -4.72 3.48
C ALA A 108 -15.03 -5.04 2.47
N LEU A 109 -13.76 -5.02 2.92
CA LEU A 109 -12.63 -5.40 2.08
C LEU A 109 -12.69 -6.87 1.66
N LEU A 110 -13.05 -7.77 2.59
CA LEU A 110 -13.15 -9.21 2.30
C LEU A 110 -14.28 -9.52 1.31
N VAL A 111 -15.45 -8.89 1.48
CA VAL A 111 -16.58 -9.04 0.53
C VAL A 111 -16.21 -8.47 -0.84
N LEU A 112 -15.55 -7.30 -0.88
CA LEU A 112 -15.09 -6.72 -2.15
C LEU A 112 -14.11 -7.64 -2.87
N ALA A 113 -13.10 -8.18 -2.18
CA ALA A 113 -12.16 -9.14 -2.74
C ALA A 113 -12.86 -10.41 -3.23
N PHE A 114 -13.80 -10.97 -2.46
CA PHE A 114 -14.53 -12.16 -2.91
C PHE A 114 -15.32 -11.89 -4.21
N VAL A 115 -16.05 -10.77 -4.27
CA VAL A 115 -16.84 -10.39 -5.44
C VAL A 115 -15.94 -10.11 -6.64
N MET A 116 -14.83 -9.40 -6.46
CA MET A 116 -13.90 -9.10 -7.55
C MET A 116 -13.17 -10.34 -8.04
N LEU A 117 -12.75 -11.25 -7.16
CA LEU A 117 -12.17 -12.53 -7.55
C LEU A 117 -13.15 -13.32 -8.41
N LEU A 118 -14.44 -13.36 -8.01
CA LEU A 118 -15.48 -14.04 -8.77
C LEU A 118 -15.68 -13.42 -10.15
N LEU A 119 -15.74 -12.09 -10.25
CA LEU A 119 -15.90 -11.37 -11.53
C LEU A 119 -14.69 -11.54 -12.44
N LEU A 120 -13.48 -11.49 -11.88
CA LEU A 120 -12.25 -11.75 -12.62
C LEU A 120 -12.25 -13.19 -13.13
N TRP A 121 -12.47 -14.17 -12.25
CA TRP A 121 -12.58 -15.58 -12.63
C TRP A 121 -13.60 -15.79 -13.76
N LEU A 122 -14.78 -15.20 -13.66
CA LEU A 122 -15.82 -15.30 -14.70
C LEU A 122 -15.32 -14.71 -16.03
N THR A 123 -14.70 -13.53 -16.00
CA THR A 123 -14.16 -12.86 -17.19
C THR A 123 -13.09 -13.71 -17.89
N TYR A 124 -12.16 -14.28 -17.12
CA TYR A 124 -11.16 -15.20 -17.65
C TYR A 124 -11.79 -16.50 -18.19
N SER A 125 -12.85 -17.00 -17.54
CA SER A 125 -13.52 -18.25 -17.89
C SER A 125 -14.36 -18.15 -19.16
N VAL A 126 -14.94 -16.98 -19.47
CA VAL A 126 -15.70 -16.74 -20.71
C VAL A 126 -14.86 -17.04 -21.96
N SER A 127 -13.54 -16.87 -21.88
CA SER A 127 -12.65 -17.16 -23.00
C SER A 127 -12.57 -18.66 -23.35
N GLY A 128 -12.79 -19.55 -22.37
CA GLY A 128 -12.53 -20.99 -22.51
C GLY A 128 -11.07 -21.37 -22.77
N VAL A 129 -10.16 -20.40 -22.97
CA VAL A 129 -8.78 -20.65 -23.41
C VAL A 129 -7.82 -20.81 -22.24
N VAL A 130 -8.03 -20.04 -21.17
CA VAL A 130 -7.24 -20.19 -19.94
C VAL A 130 -7.94 -21.24 -19.09
N ARG A 131 -7.21 -22.28 -18.69
CA ARG A 131 -7.64 -23.21 -17.63
C ARG A 131 -7.56 -22.49 -16.28
N VAL A 132 -8.47 -21.53 -16.07
CA VAL A 132 -8.52 -20.64 -14.89
C VAL A 132 -8.72 -21.42 -13.60
N ALA A 133 -9.15 -22.68 -13.68
CA ALA A 133 -9.34 -23.54 -12.52
C ALA A 133 -8.05 -24.05 -11.87
N SER A 134 -6.87 -23.76 -12.44
CA SER A 134 -5.61 -24.12 -11.76
C SER A 134 -5.40 -23.25 -10.51
N PRO A 135 -4.99 -23.83 -9.37
CA PRO A 135 -4.78 -23.08 -8.13
C PRO A 135 -3.78 -21.92 -8.28
N GLY A 136 -2.72 -22.12 -9.07
CA GLY A 136 -1.69 -21.09 -9.32
C GLY A 136 -2.26 -19.87 -10.05
N VAL A 137 -3.10 -20.08 -11.08
CA VAL A 137 -3.77 -18.98 -11.80
C VAL A 137 -4.75 -18.26 -10.88
N MET A 138 -5.55 -19.01 -10.11
CA MET A 138 -6.48 -18.43 -9.13
C MET A 138 -5.78 -17.56 -8.08
N ALA A 139 -4.60 -17.96 -7.61
CA ALA A 139 -3.80 -17.17 -6.67
C ALA A 139 -3.19 -15.89 -7.29
N GLN A 140 -3.03 -15.86 -8.62
CA GLN A 140 -2.54 -14.70 -9.34
C GLN A 140 -3.67 -13.72 -9.70
N LEU A 141 -4.94 -14.16 -9.65
CA LEU A 141 -6.08 -13.34 -10.04
C LEU A 141 -6.21 -12.06 -9.22
N GLU A 142 -5.74 -11.96 -7.98
CA GLU A 142 -5.72 -10.69 -7.21
C GLU A 142 -4.31 -10.29 -6.74
N ALA A 143 -3.27 -10.75 -7.45
CA ALA A 143 -1.93 -10.26 -7.20
C ALA A 143 -1.85 -8.74 -7.43
N LEU A 144 -0.86 -8.08 -6.82
CA LEU A 144 -0.64 -6.66 -6.98
C LEU A 144 0.06 -6.36 -8.31
N ALA A 145 -0.23 -5.21 -8.91
CA ALA A 145 0.50 -4.76 -10.08
C ALA A 145 2.00 -4.66 -9.76
N PRO A 146 2.90 -5.08 -10.67
CA PRO A 146 2.65 -5.55 -12.03
C PRO A 146 2.36 -7.05 -12.21
N LEU A 147 2.26 -7.85 -11.14
CA LEU A 147 2.14 -9.31 -11.24
C LEU A 147 0.84 -9.77 -11.91
N HIS A 148 -0.30 -9.15 -11.62
CA HIS A 148 -1.54 -9.51 -12.30
C HIS A 148 -1.54 -9.13 -13.77
N SER A 149 -0.81 -8.07 -14.13
CA SER A 149 -0.67 -7.65 -15.53
C SER A 149 0.06 -8.69 -16.38
N LEU A 150 0.92 -9.53 -15.79
CA LEU A 150 1.50 -10.69 -16.49
C LEU A 150 0.42 -11.67 -16.94
N LEU A 151 -0.55 -11.94 -16.05
CA LEU A 151 -1.67 -12.82 -16.35
C LEU A 151 -2.58 -12.20 -17.41
N ASP A 152 -2.86 -10.89 -17.32
CA ASP A 152 -3.67 -10.18 -18.31
C ASP A 152 -3.01 -10.19 -19.71
N VAL A 153 -1.69 -9.99 -19.79
CA VAL A 153 -0.94 -10.07 -21.06
C VAL A 153 -0.95 -11.50 -21.63
N GLN A 154 -0.72 -12.51 -20.78
CA GLN A 154 -0.76 -13.90 -21.22
C GLN A 154 -2.16 -14.26 -21.74
N PHE A 155 -3.20 -13.84 -21.03
CA PHE A 155 -4.58 -14.01 -21.45
C PHE A 155 -4.85 -13.32 -22.78
N TYR A 156 -4.40 -12.09 -23.00
CA TYR A 156 -4.56 -11.39 -24.28
C TYR A 156 -3.93 -12.17 -25.45
N ILE A 157 -2.67 -12.62 -25.29
CA ILE A 157 -1.94 -13.37 -26.32
C ILE A 157 -2.68 -14.66 -26.67
N VAL A 158 -3.19 -15.35 -25.65
CA VAL A 158 -3.89 -16.63 -25.80
C VAL A 158 -5.30 -16.42 -26.38
N ALA A 159 -6.04 -15.42 -25.90
CA ALA A 159 -7.37 -15.08 -26.39
C ALA A 159 -7.36 -14.66 -27.87
N ASN A 160 -6.34 -13.91 -28.31
CA ASN A 160 -6.22 -13.45 -29.71
C ASN A 160 -5.93 -14.61 -30.70
N ARG A 161 -5.68 -15.84 -30.21
CA ARG A 161 -5.60 -17.05 -31.05
C ARG A 161 -6.96 -17.72 -31.28
N VAL A 162 -7.95 -17.39 -30.45
CA VAL A 162 -9.27 -18.05 -30.43
C VAL A 162 -10.37 -17.08 -30.86
N PHE A 163 -10.28 -15.83 -30.43
CA PHE A 163 -11.23 -14.78 -30.73
C PHE A 163 -10.66 -13.78 -31.75
N THR A 164 -11.54 -12.98 -32.35
CA THR A 164 -11.11 -11.83 -33.15
C THR A 164 -10.40 -10.80 -32.28
N SER A 165 -9.48 -10.04 -32.85
CA SER A 165 -8.69 -9.05 -32.11
C SER A 165 -9.55 -7.99 -31.43
N LEU A 166 -10.71 -7.65 -32.00
CA LEU A 166 -11.68 -6.72 -31.38
C LEU A 166 -12.27 -7.31 -30.09
N VAL A 167 -12.66 -8.59 -30.09
CA VAL A 167 -13.21 -9.27 -28.90
C VAL A 167 -12.13 -9.44 -27.84
N SER A 168 -10.91 -9.85 -28.22
CA SER A 168 -9.79 -9.96 -27.28
C SER A 168 -9.44 -8.61 -26.67
N LEU A 169 -9.45 -7.53 -27.45
CA LEU A 169 -9.23 -6.18 -26.95
C LEU A 169 -10.34 -5.75 -25.98
N ALA A 170 -11.60 -6.01 -26.30
CA ALA A 170 -12.73 -5.71 -25.41
C ALA A 170 -12.61 -6.44 -24.06
N LEU A 171 -12.19 -7.72 -24.07
CA LEU A 171 -11.96 -8.48 -22.84
C LEU A 171 -10.81 -7.91 -22.00
N VAL A 172 -9.70 -7.48 -22.62
CA VAL A 172 -8.59 -6.84 -21.89
C VAL A 172 -9.02 -5.49 -21.31
N VAL A 173 -9.80 -4.70 -22.05
CA VAL A 173 -10.36 -3.43 -21.54
C VAL A 173 -11.28 -3.68 -20.34
N LEU A 174 -12.12 -4.71 -20.41
CA LEU A 174 -12.97 -5.12 -19.29
C LEU A 174 -12.15 -5.56 -18.08
N LEU A 175 -11.12 -6.40 -18.28
CA LEU A 175 -10.20 -6.80 -17.21
C LEU A 175 -9.54 -5.58 -16.58
N LEU A 176 -9.01 -4.67 -17.39
CA LEU A 176 -8.36 -3.44 -16.91
C LEU A 176 -9.32 -2.57 -16.08
N PHE A 177 -10.60 -2.49 -16.47
CA PHE A 177 -11.63 -1.80 -15.70
C PHE A 177 -11.92 -2.47 -14.35
N LEU A 178 -12.04 -3.81 -14.33
CA LEU A 178 -12.22 -4.59 -13.10
C LEU A 178 -11.00 -4.42 -12.16
N ARG A 179 -9.78 -4.52 -12.70
CA ARG A 179 -8.52 -4.29 -11.98
C ARG A 179 -8.49 -2.92 -11.33
N THR A 180 -8.79 -1.89 -12.11
CA THR A 180 -8.82 -0.51 -11.63
C THR A 180 -9.85 -0.35 -10.50
N THR A 181 -11.04 -0.93 -10.67
CA THR A 181 -12.10 -0.88 -9.65
C THR A 181 -11.67 -1.55 -8.36
N LEU A 182 -11.10 -2.76 -8.43
CA LEU A 182 -10.56 -3.48 -7.29
C LEU A 182 -9.45 -2.68 -6.59
N THR A 183 -8.43 -2.22 -7.34
CA THR A 183 -7.28 -1.47 -6.81
C THR A 183 -7.72 -0.16 -6.15
N THR A 184 -8.56 0.64 -6.81
CA THR A 184 -9.02 1.95 -6.29
C THR A 184 -9.86 1.80 -5.03
N LEU A 185 -10.87 0.93 -5.05
CA LEU A 185 -11.75 0.71 -3.89
C LEU A 185 -10.99 0.07 -2.73
N SER A 186 -10.10 -0.89 -2.98
CA SER A 186 -9.32 -1.52 -1.92
C SER A 186 -8.41 -0.51 -1.24
N ILE A 187 -7.66 0.30 -1.99
CA ILE A 187 -6.81 1.35 -1.41
C ILE A 187 -7.66 2.37 -0.66
N ALA A 188 -8.78 2.82 -1.22
CA ALA A 188 -9.65 3.81 -0.58
C ALA A 188 -10.20 3.28 0.76
N LEU A 189 -10.69 2.04 0.80
CA LEU A 189 -11.17 1.40 2.03
C LEU A 189 -10.05 1.23 3.06
N ILE A 190 -8.86 0.81 2.64
CA ILE A 190 -7.69 0.70 3.52
C ILE A 190 -7.32 2.06 4.11
N VAL A 191 -7.37 3.14 3.32
CA VAL A 191 -7.07 4.50 3.79
C VAL A 191 -8.10 4.95 4.82
N GLU A 192 -9.39 4.75 4.58
CA GLU A 192 -10.42 5.10 5.56
C GLU A 192 -10.31 4.24 6.83
N ARG A 193 -9.81 3.00 6.74
CA ARG A 193 -9.52 2.15 7.92
C ARG A 193 -8.32 2.61 8.75
N PHE A 194 -7.34 3.25 8.13
CA PHE A 194 -6.23 3.89 8.85
C PHE A 194 -6.60 5.27 9.39
N ALA A 195 -7.71 5.86 8.92
CA ALA A 195 -8.25 7.10 9.46
C ALA A 195 -9.02 6.85 10.77
N GLU A 196 -9.63 7.90 11.30
CA GLU A 196 -10.43 7.82 12.53
C GLU A 196 -11.59 6.83 12.38
N PRO A 197 -11.95 6.07 13.44
CA PRO A 197 -13.08 5.15 13.40
C PRO A 197 -14.37 5.86 13.01
N ARG A 198 -15.03 5.37 11.96
CA ARG A 198 -16.33 5.86 11.49
C ARG A 198 -17.33 4.70 11.41
N PRO A 199 -18.64 4.98 11.41
CA PRO A 199 -19.64 3.99 11.05
C PRO A 199 -19.35 3.42 9.65
N TRP A 200 -19.54 2.11 9.48
CA TRP A 200 -19.17 1.41 8.23
C TRP A 200 -19.81 2.01 6.97
N ARG A 201 -21.01 2.59 7.07
CA ARG A 201 -21.70 3.24 5.94
C ARG A 201 -20.99 4.51 5.47
N GLU A 202 -20.52 5.31 6.42
CA GLU A 202 -19.79 6.55 6.13
C GLU A 202 -18.40 6.25 5.57
N GLU A 203 -17.74 5.24 6.13
CA GLU A 203 -16.49 4.70 5.61
C GLU A 203 -16.63 4.24 4.16
N LEU A 204 -17.63 3.41 3.85
CA LEU A 204 -17.89 2.95 2.48
C LEU A 204 -18.18 4.11 1.53
N ARG A 205 -19.00 5.08 1.95
CA ARG A 205 -19.35 6.24 1.13
C ARG A 205 -18.13 7.11 0.84
N ALA A 206 -17.29 7.35 1.85
CA ALA A 206 -16.05 8.11 1.70
C ALA A 206 -15.06 7.38 0.79
N ALA A 207 -14.89 6.07 0.98
CA ALA A 207 -14.03 5.24 0.14
C ALA A 207 -14.51 5.22 -1.32
N PHE A 208 -15.82 5.08 -1.55
CA PHE A 208 -16.40 5.09 -2.89
C PHE A 208 -16.23 6.45 -3.58
N ALA A 209 -16.51 7.56 -2.87
CA ALA A 209 -16.30 8.90 -3.41
C ALA A 209 -14.84 9.15 -3.79
N ARG A 210 -13.89 8.72 -2.93
CA ARG A 210 -12.45 8.80 -3.19
C ARG A 210 -12.03 7.95 -4.38
N ALA A 211 -12.54 6.72 -4.47
CA ALA A 211 -12.25 5.82 -5.58
C ALA A 211 -12.75 6.41 -6.91
N LEU A 212 -13.98 6.93 -6.96
CA LEU A 212 -14.54 7.56 -8.15
C LEU A 212 -13.73 8.79 -8.59
N ALA A 213 -13.32 9.64 -7.64
CA ALA A 213 -12.53 10.83 -7.92
C ALA A 213 -11.14 10.50 -8.50
N THR A 214 -10.58 9.34 -8.18
CA THR A 214 -9.21 8.94 -8.56
C THR A 214 -9.18 7.84 -9.63
N PHE A 215 -10.35 7.34 -10.04
CA PHE A 215 -10.51 6.19 -10.93
C PHE A 215 -9.73 6.34 -12.24
N ARG A 216 -9.90 7.48 -12.93
CA ARG A 216 -9.22 7.74 -14.22
C ARG A 216 -7.70 7.71 -14.08
N THR A 217 -7.16 8.22 -12.98
CA THR A 217 -5.70 8.22 -12.76
C THR A 217 -5.21 6.80 -12.52
N VAL A 218 -5.89 6.03 -11.68
CA VAL A 218 -5.49 4.65 -11.41
C VAL A 218 -5.66 3.76 -12.65
N LEU A 219 -6.70 4.00 -13.46
CA LEU A 219 -6.86 3.32 -14.75
C LEU A 219 -5.63 3.53 -15.65
N ALA A 220 -5.13 4.77 -15.74
CA ALA A 220 -3.95 5.08 -16.51
C ALA A 220 -2.67 4.44 -15.93
N ILE A 221 -2.59 4.30 -14.60
CA ILE A 221 -1.49 3.60 -13.92
C ILE A 221 -1.55 2.09 -14.21
N GLU A 222 -2.72 1.47 -14.12
CA GLU A 222 -2.93 0.05 -14.47
C GLU A 222 -2.61 -0.20 -15.95
N ALA A 223 -3.03 0.69 -16.85
CA ALA A 223 -2.67 0.62 -18.27
C ALA A 223 -1.16 0.73 -18.47
N MET A 224 -0.50 1.62 -17.72
CA MET A 224 0.96 1.74 -17.74
C MET A 224 1.64 0.47 -17.22
N PHE A 225 1.12 -0.19 -16.19
CA PHE A 225 1.63 -1.50 -15.74
C PHE A 225 1.48 -2.59 -16.79
N LEU A 226 0.32 -2.64 -17.45
CA LEU A 226 0.09 -3.56 -18.57
C LEU A 226 1.10 -3.33 -19.70
N MET A 227 1.30 -2.07 -20.10
CA MET A 227 2.28 -1.69 -21.13
C MET A 227 3.71 -1.98 -20.70
N LEU A 228 4.05 -1.74 -19.43
CA LEU A 228 5.36 -2.05 -18.87
C LEU A 228 5.66 -3.56 -18.98
N VAL A 229 4.70 -4.39 -18.58
CA VAL A 229 4.83 -5.86 -18.60
C VAL A 229 4.82 -6.43 -20.01
N PHE A 230 4.16 -5.76 -20.95
CA PHE A 230 4.20 -6.16 -22.35
C PHE A 230 5.51 -5.74 -23.04
N LEU A 231 5.88 -4.46 -22.93
CA LEU A 231 6.96 -3.87 -23.71
C LEU A 231 8.34 -4.16 -23.13
N VAL A 232 8.52 -4.02 -21.81
CA VAL A 232 9.85 -4.09 -21.20
C VAL A 232 10.43 -5.51 -21.30
N PRO A 233 9.71 -6.60 -20.97
CA PRO A 233 10.20 -7.95 -21.22
C PRO A 233 10.46 -8.25 -22.69
N THR A 234 9.72 -7.66 -23.62
CA THR A 234 10.00 -7.83 -25.07
C THR A 234 11.34 -7.21 -25.45
N VAL A 235 11.60 -5.98 -25.00
CA VAL A 235 12.85 -5.26 -25.30
C VAL A 235 14.03 -5.83 -24.52
N LEU A 236 13.92 -5.94 -23.18
CA LEU A 236 14.98 -6.49 -22.34
C LEU A 236 15.18 -7.98 -22.59
N GLY A 237 14.13 -8.72 -22.93
CA GLY A 237 14.22 -10.16 -23.24
C GLY A 237 15.00 -10.43 -24.52
N ALA A 238 14.92 -9.55 -25.51
CA ALA A 238 15.76 -9.64 -26.70
C ALA A 238 17.27 -9.48 -26.39
N ILE A 239 17.62 -8.78 -25.30
CA ILE A 239 19.01 -8.48 -24.92
C ILE A 239 19.53 -9.46 -23.85
N LEU A 240 18.72 -9.71 -22.83
CA LEU A 240 19.08 -10.40 -21.58
C LEU A 240 18.31 -11.71 -21.37
N GLY A 241 17.43 -12.10 -22.30
CA GLY A 241 16.55 -13.25 -22.15
C GLY A 241 15.62 -13.14 -20.93
N GLN A 242 15.37 -14.26 -20.26
CA GLN A 242 14.45 -14.34 -19.11
C GLN A 242 14.86 -13.43 -17.94
N LEU A 243 16.16 -13.16 -17.77
CA LEU A 243 16.65 -12.25 -16.72
C LEU A 243 16.12 -10.82 -16.92
N GLY A 244 15.97 -10.40 -18.17
CA GLY A 244 15.39 -9.10 -18.51
C GLY A 244 13.95 -8.95 -18.02
N ALA A 245 13.13 -9.98 -18.17
CA ALA A 245 11.75 -9.99 -17.69
C ALA A 245 11.65 -9.94 -16.15
N ILE A 246 12.50 -10.72 -15.46
CA ILE A 246 12.58 -10.72 -13.99
C ILE A 246 13.01 -9.34 -13.47
N LEU A 247 14.03 -8.74 -14.08
CA LEU A 247 14.52 -7.42 -13.70
C LEU A 247 13.46 -6.34 -13.94
N ALA A 248 12.74 -6.41 -15.06
CA ALA A 248 11.63 -5.51 -15.38
C ALA A 248 10.52 -5.57 -14.31
N LEU A 249 10.19 -6.78 -13.86
CA LEU A 249 9.17 -7.00 -12.84
C LEU A 249 9.60 -6.44 -11.48
N ILE A 250 10.84 -6.72 -11.07
CA ILE A 250 11.42 -6.19 -9.83
C ILE A 250 11.47 -4.67 -9.88
N ALA A 251 11.97 -4.08 -10.96
CA ALA A 251 12.05 -2.64 -11.13
C ALA A 251 10.66 -1.98 -11.15
N GLY A 252 9.71 -2.57 -11.88
CA GLY A 252 8.33 -2.10 -11.93
C GLY A 252 7.70 -2.08 -10.54
N MET A 253 7.78 -3.20 -9.81
CA MET A 253 7.27 -3.26 -8.44
C MET A 253 8.00 -2.28 -7.52
N PHE A 254 9.33 -2.20 -7.60
CA PHE A 254 10.13 -1.34 -6.74
C PHE A 254 9.77 0.14 -6.89
N PHE A 255 9.70 0.63 -8.13
CA PHE A 255 9.50 2.05 -8.41
C PHE A 255 8.04 2.49 -8.43
N LEU A 256 7.11 1.61 -8.82
CA LEU A 256 5.75 2.01 -9.16
C LEU A 256 4.68 1.45 -8.21
N VAL A 257 5.00 0.56 -7.26
CA VAL A 257 3.99 0.03 -6.33
C VAL A 257 3.25 1.13 -5.53
N TYR A 258 3.92 2.24 -5.23
CA TYR A 258 3.28 3.38 -4.56
C TYR A 258 2.43 4.24 -5.50
N ALA A 259 2.55 4.13 -6.82
CA ALA A 259 1.84 5.01 -7.76
C ALA A 259 0.31 4.98 -7.58
N PRO A 260 -0.38 3.82 -7.55
CA PRO A 260 -1.82 3.80 -7.30
C PRO A 260 -2.16 4.26 -5.87
N VAL A 261 -1.31 3.94 -4.89
CA VAL A 261 -1.49 4.38 -3.49
C VAL A 261 -1.46 5.91 -3.39
N VAL A 262 -0.46 6.55 -4.00
CA VAL A 262 -0.30 8.00 -4.06
C VAL A 262 -1.47 8.65 -4.80
N ALA A 263 -1.89 8.07 -5.92
CA ALA A 263 -3.02 8.61 -6.69
C ALA A 263 -4.31 8.66 -5.85
N VAL A 264 -4.61 7.60 -5.09
CA VAL A 264 -5.84 7.50 -4.27
C VAL A 264 -5.75 8.33 -2.98
N THR A 265 -4.59 8.34 -2.33
CA THR A 265 -4.40 9.06 -1.06
C THR A 265 -4.31 10.57 -1.24
N GLU A 266 -3.58 11.01 -2.27
CA GLU A 266 -3.24 12.42 -2.49
C GLU A 266 -4.06 13.07 -3.61
N GLY A 267 -4.87 12.30 -4.36
CA GLY A 267 -5.70 12.84 -5.45
C GLY A 267 -4.89 13.39 -6.62
N LEU A 268 -3.63 12.96 -6.77
CA LEU A 268 -2.71 13.46 -7.79
C LEU A 268 -3.00 12.83 -9.17
N GLY A 269 -2.68 13.55 -10.24
CA GLY A 269 -2.71 13.03 -11.62
C GLY A 269 -1.55 12.07 -11.92
N LEU A 270 -1.63 11.31 -13.02
CA LEU A 270 -0.69 10.22 -13.39
C LEU A 270 0.79 10.58 -13.21
N ALA A 271 1.25 11.65 -13.88
CA ALA A 271 2.68 12.01 -13.87
C ALA A 271 3.18 12.42 -12.48
N ALA A 272 2.34 13.11 -11.70
CA ALA A 272 2.66 13.51 -10.34
C ALA A 272 2.70 12.28 -9.41
N SER A 273 1.72 11.37 -9.52
CA SER A 273 1.68 10.13 -8.74
C SER A 273 2.90 9.25 -9.00
N VAL A 274 3.29 9.06 -10.27
CA VAL A 274 4.48 8.28 -10.65
C VAL A 274 5.76 8.94 -10.14
N ARG A 275 5.92 10.25 -10.33
CA ARG A 275 7.10 10.98 -9.85
C ARG A 275 7.25 10.89 -8.33
N THR A 276 6.15 11.05 -7.60
CA THR A 276 6.11 10.96 -6.14
C THR A 276 6.38 9.53 -5.67
N ALA A 277 5.82 8.52 -6.34
CA ALA A 277 6.09 7.11 -6.05
C ALA A 277 7.58 6.74 -6.24
N ILE A 278 8.21 7.19 -7.33
CA ILE A 278 9.64 6.98 -7.58
C ILE A 278 10.50 7.64 -6.50
N ARG A 279 10.13 8.84 -6.06
CA ARG A 279 10.83 9.53 -4.95
C ARG A 279 10.69 8.77 -3.65
N ALA A 280 9.49 8.29 -3.34
CA ALA A 280 9.21 7.48 -2.16
C ALA A 280 10.02 6.17 -2.17
N ALA A 281 10.10 5.50 -3.32
CA ALA A 281 10.86 4.26 -3.49
C ALA A 281 12.37 4.45 -3.31
N ARG A 282 12.88 5.66 -3.57
CA ARG A 282 14.29 6.03 -3.43
C ARG A 282 14.66 6.59 -2.06
N LEU A 283 13.73 6.62 -1.11
CA LEU A 283 14.07 6.96 0.27
C LEU A 283 15.15 6.00 0.79
N PRO A 284 16.17 6.51 1.52
CA PRO A 284 17.27 5.69 1.98
C PRO A 284 16.78 4.59 2.93
N GLY A 285 17.24 3.36 2.69
CA GLY A 285 17.03 2.22 3.57
C GLY A 285 16.76 0.92 2.82
N PRO A 286 17.24 -0.22 3.34
CA PRO A 286 17.07 -1.52 2.68
C PRO A 286 15.63 -2.05 2.77
N TRP A 287 14.81 -1.49 3.67
CA TRP A 287 13.50 -2.05 4.02
C TRP A 287 12.49 -2.03 2.87
N HIS A 288 12.54 -1.05 1.96
CA HIS A 288 11.64 -1.03 0.80
C HIS A 288 11.98 -2.14 -0.19
N LEU A 289 13.28 -2.30 -0.50
CA LEU A 289 13.76 -3.38 -1.36
C LEU A 289 13.44 -4.76 -0.79
N LEU A 290 13.72 -4.98 0.51
CA LEU A 290 13.40 -6.24 1.20
C LEU A 290 11.90 -6.54 1.17
N PHE A 291 11.05 -5.53 1.35
CA PHE A 291 9.60 -5.70 1.32
C PHE A 291 9.10 -6.08 -0.08
N VAL A 292 9.56 -5.38 -1.12
CA VAL A 292 9.22 -5.66 -2.52
C VAL A 292 9.72 -7.05 -2.93
N PHE A 293 10.97 -7.38 -2.63
CA PHE A 293 11.56 -8.67 -2.96
C PHE A 293 10.88 -9.82 -2.21
N GLY A 294 10.59 -9.63 -0.93
CA GLY A 294 9.87 -10.61 -0.10
C GLY A 294 8.46 -10.88 -0.64
N TYR A 295 7.75 -9.83 -1.05
CA TYR A 295 6.44 -10.00 -1.69
C TYR A 295 6.53 -10.75 -3.03
N LEU A 296 7.43 -10.34 -3.93
CA LEU A 296 7.60 -11.01 -5.23
C LEU A 296 7.96 -12.49 -5.05
N SER A 297 8.88 -12.79 -4.12
CA SER A 297 9.27 -14.16 -3.80
C SER A 297 8.10 -14.98 -3.28
N LEU A 298 7.30 -14.42 -2.35
CA LEU A 298 6.10 -15.06 -1.83
C LEU A 298 5.07 -15.31 -2.94
N ALA A 299 4.80 -14.31 -3.79
CA ALA A 299 3.82 -14.44 -4.85
C ALA A 299 4.24 -15.49 -5.89
N ILE A 300 5.51 -15.49 -6.32
CA ILE A 300 6.05 -16.51 -7.23
C ILE A 300 5.98 -17.89 -6.59
N PHE A 301 6.33 -18.01 -5.30
CA PHE A 301 6.21 -19.27 -4.57
C PHE A 301 4.77 -19.79 -4.54
N LEU A 302 3.79 -18.94 -4.21
CA LEU A 302 2.37 -19.31 -4.19
C LEU A 302 1.85 -19.73 -5.58
N ILE A 303 2.30 -19.07 -6.64
CA ILE A 303 1.92 -19.43 -8.02
C ILE A 303 2.54 -20.78 -8.42
N THR A 304 3.83 -20.99 -8.15
CA THR A 304 4.58 -22.17 -8.60
C THR A 304 4.34 -23.42 -7.75
N ALA A 305 4.22 -23.27 -6.42
CA ALA A 305 3.99 -24.39 -5.51
C ALA A 305 2.65 -25.10 -5.77
N SER A 306 1.67 -24.39 -6.34
CA SER A 306 0.34 -24.92 -6.62
C SER A 306 0.11 -25.30 -8.09
N SER A 307 1.16 -25.24 -8.91
CA SER A 307 1.13 -25.58 -10.35
C SER A 307 1.40 -27.06 -10.65
N THR A 308 1.64 -27.89 -9.63
CA THR A 308 2.08 -29.29 -9.77
C THR A 308 0.98 -30.30 -10.09
N SER A 309 -0.30 -29.92 -10.03
CA SER A 309 -1.40 -30.82 -10.43
C SER A 309 -1.78 -30.57 -11.89
N ALA A 310 -1.10 -31.27 -12.81
CA ALA A 310 -1.47 -31.32 -14.23
C ALA A 310 -2.71 -32.19 -14.51
N ALA A 311 -3.39 -32.70 -13.47
CA ALA A 311 -4.66 -33.40 -13.62
C ALA A 311 -5.67 -32.46 -14.28
N ALA A 312 -6.38 -32.96 -15.30
CA ALA A 312 -7.28 -32.19 -16.16
C ALA A 312 -8.11 -31.19 -15.35
N ALA A 313 -7.79 -29.91 -15.45
CA ALA A 313 -8.46 -28.86 -14.69
C ALA A 313 -9.94 -28.85 -15.07
N THR A 314 -10.80 -29.20 -14.12
CA THR A 314 -12.26 -29.12 -14.28
C THR A 314 -12.66 -27.68 -14.60
N ALA A 315 -13.69 -27.48 -15.42
CA ALA A 315 -14.16 -26.13 -15.79
C ALA A 315 -14.50 -25.28 -14.56
N THR A 316 -15.01 -25.92 -13.50
CA THR A 316 -15.30 -25.30 -12.20
C THR A 316 -14.19 -25.59 -11.20
N PRO A 317 -13.58 -24.58 -10.56
CA PRO A 317 -12.64 -24.78 -9.47
C PRO A 317 -13.32 -25.49 -8.29
N SER A 318 -12.60 -26.39 -7.62
CA SER A 318 -13.12 -27.05 -6.41
C SER A 318 -13.19 -26.07 -5.23
N LEU A 319 -13.95 -26.43 -4.18
CA LEU A 319 -14.04 -25.63 -2.94
C LEU A 319 -12.67 -25.37 -2.33
N LEU A 320 -11.75 -26.33 -2.40
CA LEU A 320 -10.38 -26.18 -1.90
C LEU A 320 -9.59 -25.12 -2.70
N VAL A 321 -9.80 -25.07 -4.03
CA VAL A 321 -9.17 -24.04 -4.88
C VAL A 321 -9.71 -22.66 -4.55
N TRP A 322 -11.03 -22.52 -4.32
CA TRP A 322 -11.63 -21.26 -3.87
C TRP A 322 -11.10 -20.82 -2.51
N ALA A 323 -10.98 -21.74 -1.54
CA ALA A 323 -10.40 -21.45 -0.24
C ALA A 323 -8.93 -20.99 -0.35
N TYR A 324 -8.15 -21.64 -1.21
CA TYR A 324 -6.76 -21.24 -1.50
C TYR A 324 -6.69 -19.85 -2.16
N ALA A 325 -7.54 -19.59 -3.15
CA ALA A 325 -7.62 -18.30 -3.84
C ALA A 325 -8.02 -17.17 -2.88
N MET A 326 -8.98 -17.42 -1.98
CA MET A 326 -9.38 -16.47 -0.93
C MET A 326 -8.25 -16.21 0.07
N PHE A 327 -7.55 -17.25 0.51
CA PHE A 327 -6.40 -17.09 1.39
C PHE A 327 -5.29 -16.26 0.75
N THR A 328 -4.92 -16.55 -0.51
CA THR A 328 -3.89 -15.80 -1.22
C THR A 328 -4.32 -14.37 -1.52
N THR A 329 -5.59 -14.14 -1.86
CA THR A 329 -6.21 -12.82 -1.99
C THR A 329 -6.08 -12.01 -0.69
N PHE A 330 -6.37 -12.63 0.45
CA PHE A 330 -6.17 -12.01 1.77
C PHE A 330 -4.72 -11.58 2.00
N LEU A 331 -3.75 -12.42 1.60
CA LEU A 331 -2.33 -12.07 1.67
C LEU A 331 -1.97 -10.87 0.78
N HIS A 332 -2.47 -10.82 -0.46
CA HIS A 332 -2.25 -9.69 -1.37
C HIS A 332 -2.85 -8.39 -0.83
N LEU A 333 -4.07 -8.44 -0.28
CA LEU A 333 -4.69 -7.30 0.41
C LEU A 333 -3.89 -6.85 1.63
N GLY A 334 -3.38 -7.79 2.44
CA GLY A 334 -2.52 -7.48 3.58
C GLY A 334 -1.24 -6.76 3.16
N VAL A 335 -0.63 -7.18 2.04
CA VAL A 335 0.55 -6.53 1.47
C VAL A 335 0.20 -5.15 0.88
N LEU A 336 -0.93 -5.00 0.19
CA LEU A 336 -1.41 -3.72 -0.30
C LEU A 336 -1.61 -2.73 0.87
N ALA A 337 -2.26 -3.18 1.95
CA ALA A 337 -2.47 -2.39 3.14
C ALA A 337 -1.16 -2.01 3.83
N ALA A 338 -0.17 -2.90 3.80
CA ALA A 338 1.18 -2.59 4.27
C ALA A 338 1.85 -1.50 3.40
N PHE A 339 1.69 -1.52 2.07
CA PHE A 339 2.19 -0.43 1.22
C PHE A 339 1.47 0.89 1.50
N VAL A 340 0.15 0.89 1.72
CA VAL A 340 -0.60 2.09 2.13
C VAL A 340 -0.05 2.64 3.46
N TYR A 341 0.10 1.78 4.47
CA TYR A 341 0.68 2.17 5.76
C TYR A 341 2.07 2.78 5.62
N ARG A 342 2.94 2.14 4.82
CA ARG A 342 4.31 2.61 4.55
C ARG A 342 4.30 3.97 3.87
N TRP A 343 3.44 4.17 2.87
CA TRP A 343 3.26 5.46 2.21
C TRP A 343 2.83 6.54 3.22
N LEU A 344 1.79 6.28 4.01
CA LEU A 344 1.30 7.22 5.02
C LEU A 344 2.37 7.61 6.04
N ALA A 345 3.28 6.69 6.38
CA ALA A 345 4.39 6.96 7.30
C ALA A 345 5.48 7.86 6.70
N VAL A 346 5.72 7.81 5.39
CA VAL A 346 6.80 8.58 4.74
C VAL A 346 6.32 9.82 3.98
N ARG A 347 5.01 9.96 3.72
CA ARG A 347 4.43 10.99 2.85
C ARG A 347 4.88 12.41 3.20
N THR A 348 4.90 12.77 4.49
CA THR A 348 5.22 14.12 4.95
C THR A 348 6.65 14.49 4.58
N GLY A 349 7.60 13.60 4.82
CA GLY A 349 8.99 13.80 4.46
C GLY A 349 9.23 13.78 2.95
N VAL A 350 8.50 12.96 2.18
CA VAL A 350 8.54 13.01 0.71
C VAL A 350 8.10 14.38 0.21
N PHE A 351 6.97 14.92 0.69
CA PHE A 351 6.48 16.24 0.31
C PHE A 351 7.42 17.38 0.75
N ALA A 352 7.99 17.30 1.96
CA ALA A 352 8.98 18.26 2.44
C ALA A 352 10.17 18.37 1.48
N LEU A 353 10.70 17.23 1.02
CA LEU A 353 11.79 17.17 0.03
C LEU A 353 11.40 17.73 -1.36
N MET A 354 10.10 17.82 -1.68
CA MET A 354 9.64 18.43 -2.94
C MET A 354 9.47 19.95 -2.81
N SER A 355 9.19 20.43 -1.60
CA SER A 355 8.94 21.84 -1.30
C SER A 355 10.20 22.65 -1.08
N THR A 356 11.36 22.02 -0.83
CA THR A 356 12.62 22.73 -0.63
C THR A 356 12.99 23.47 -1.92
N PRO A 357 12.96 24.83 -1.92
CA PRO A 357 13.30 25.58 -3.10
C PRO A 357 14.73 25.22 -3.47
N LYS A 358 14.95 24.89 -4.75
CA LYS A 358 16.28 24.66 -5.30
C LYS A 358 17.03 25.97 -5.12
N VAL A 359 17.75 26.13 -4.01
CA VAL A 359 18.59 27.29 -3.75
C VAL A 359 19.57 27.29 -4.91
N LYS A 360 19.33 28.18 -5.90
CA LYS A 360 20.28 28.40 -6.98
C LYS A 360 21.56 28.76 -6.26
N SER A 361 22.51 27.84 -6.29
CA SER A 361 23.81 28.02 -5.69
C SER A 361 24.38 29.30 -6.30
N THR A 362 24.27 30.42 -5.57
CA THR A 362 24.76 31.75 -5.95
C THR A 362 26.30 31.77 -5.87
N LYS A 363 26.95 30.67 -6.26
CA LYS A 363 28.40 30.50 -6.25
C LYS A 363 29.06 31.14 -7.48
N GLU A 364 28.28 31.62 -8.45
CA GLU A 364 28.78 32.39 -9.60
C GLU A 364 28.94 33.90 -9.34
N ARG A 365 28.53 34.45 -8.19
CA ARG A 365 28.54 35.92 -7.98
C ARG A 365 29.77 36.49 -7.27
N ARG A 366 30.81 35.69 -7.02
CA ARG A 366 32.07 36.17 -6.41
C ARG A 366 33.29 35.49 -7.01
N LEU A 367 33.51 35.68 -8.32
CA LEU A 367 34.88 35.77 -8.81
C LEU A 367 35.27 37.25 -8.69
N PRO A 368 36.13 37.65 -7.73
CA PRO A 368 36.68 38.99 -7.70
C PRO A 368 37.48 39.18 -8.98
N MET A 369 37.12 40.18 -9.79
CA MET A 369 37.99 40.71 -10.82
C MET A 369 39.28 41.16 -10.14
N LEU A 370 40.34 40.37 -10.29
CA LEU A 370 41.70 40.85 -10.15
C LEU A 370 41.87 41.93 -11.22
N ARG A 371 41.88 43.20 -10.79
CA ARG A 371 42.39 44.29 -11.61
C ARG A 371 43.92 44.22 -11.58
N PRO A 372 44.59 44.38 -12.74
CA PRO A 372 46.04 44.49 -12.82
C PRO A 372 46.57 45.76 -12.15
#